data_AF-A0A2H1FEY6-F1
#
_entry.id   AF-A0A2H1FEY6-F1
#
_cell.length_a   1.000
_cell.length_b   1.000
_cell.length_c   1.000
_cell.angle_alpha   90.00
_cell.angle_beta   90.00
_cell.angle_gamma   90.00
#
_symmetry.space_group_name_H-M   'P 1'
#
loop_
_entity.id
_entity.type
_entity.pdbx_description
1 polymer ?
#
loop_
_entity_poly.entity_id
_entity_poly.type
_entity_poly.pdbx_seq_one_letter_code
_entity_poly.pdbx_strand_id
1 'polypeptide(L)'
;MKYQQLKDFIISKMKMQHIYQPVMIKTLLENEGLASVRKIAEAFLEKDQSQIEYYEQITRSMPGKVLQKHGIVDYADKAFVLNVSDLTSEQRSELIELCNQKIKEYENKRGKLVWKHRARDSREVPGSLRYQVLSKAKFRCELCGIAADEKALDVDHIVPVNKGGKTVIENLQALCYTCNSQKRDLDDTDFRPWKDMYRNIDPQCVFCKIQSKSYESNELAFVLEDKYPVTKHHTLILPKRHVRSFFELSSSEQKACLLLLESIKEKISKKDSSINGFNIGINDGHDAGQTIFHCHIHLIPRRKGDVPNPKGGIRHVIPEKGFYK
;
A
#
# COMPACT_ATOMS: atom_id res chain seq x y z
N MET A 1 -29.56 -24.73 10.30
CA MET A 1 -28.48 -25.33 9.49
C MET A 1 -28.08 -26.66 10.15
N LYS A 2 -27.91 -27.74 9.38
CA LYS A 2 -27.48 -29.05 9.93
C LYS A 2 -25.95 -29.08 10.11
N TYR A 3 -25.44 -29.89 11.04
CA TYR A 3 -24.00 -30.07 11.28
C TYR A 3 -23.17 -30.23 9.99
N GLN A 4 -23.66 -31.06 9.08
CA GLN A 4 -22.98 -31.34 7.82
C GLN A 4 -22.76 -30.07 6.97
N GLN A 5 -23.70 -29.13 6.99
CA GLN A 5 -23.59 -27.89 6.22
C GLN A 5 -22.53 -26.94 6.81
N LEU A 6 -22.42 -26.86 8.14
CA LEU A 6 -21.37 -26.06 8.80
C LEU A 6 -19.99 -26.69 8.59
N LYS A 7 -19.91 -28.02 8.67
CA LYS A 7 -18.68 -28.78 8.41
C LYS A 7 -18.20 -28.60 6.97
N ASP A 8 -19.09 -28.76 5.98
CA ASP A 8 -18.76 -28.56 4.56
C ASP A 8 -18.37 -27.10 4.28
N PHE A 9 -18.97 -26.13 4.98
CA PHE A 9 -18.54 -24.74 4.89
C PHE A 9 -17.11 -24.56 5.38
N ILE A 10 -16.78 -25.05 6.58
CA ILE A 10 -15.44 -24.91 7.17
C ILE A 10 -14.37 -25.62 6.32
N ILE A 11 -14.65 -26.82 5.81
CA ILE A 11 -13.67 -27.64 5.11
C ILE A 11 -13.50 -27.22 3.65
N SER A 12 -14.60 -26.92 2.95
CA SER A 12 -14.59 -26.84 1.48
C SER A 12 -14.97 -25.47 0.91
N LYS A 13 -15.67 -24.61 1.68
CA LYS A 13 -16.14 -23.30 1.19
C LYS A 13 -15.45 -22.10 1.84
N MET A 14 -14.88 -22.26 3.03
CA MET A 14 -14.18 -21.22 3.76
C MET A 14 -12.87 -20.91 3.04
N LYS A 15 -12.80 -19.74 2.41
CA LYS A 15 -11.56 -19.24 1.80
C LYS A 15 -10.71 -18.59 2.88
N MET A 16 -9.52 -19.12 3.12
CA MET A 16 -8.57 -18.62 4.11
C MET A 16 -7.86 -17.34 3.64
N GLN A 17 -8.62 -16.26 3.39
CA GLN A 17 -8.07 -14.94 3.12
C GLN A 17 -7.75 -14.16 4.41
N HIS A 18 -8.48 -14.45 5.50
CA HIS A 18 -8.29 -13.86 6.83
C HIS A 18 -8.75 -14.82 7.93
N ILE A 19 -8.20 -14.68 9.13
CA ILE A 19 -8.50 -15.54 10.29
C ILE A 19 -9.85 -15.26 10.97
N TYR A 20 -10.56 -14.19 10.59
CA TYR A 20 -11.77 -13.74 11.31
C TYR A 20 -12.94 -14.73 11.25
N GLN A 21 -13.17 -15.37 10.10
CA GLN A 21 -14.23 -16.38 9.94
C GLN A 21 -14.04 -17.59 10.86
N PRO A 22 -12.88 -18.27 10.88
CA PRO A 22 -12.68 -19.39 11.78
C PRO A 22 -12.66 -18.96 13.26
N VAL A 23 -12.12 -17.78 13.59
CA VAL A 23 -12.13 -17.28 14.99
C VAL A 23 -13.56 -17.00 15.45
N MET A 24 -14.40 -16.36 14.64
CA MET A 24 -15.79 -16.07 14.99
C MET A 24 -16.58 -17.36 15.23
N ILE A 25 -16.45 -18.33 14.32
CA ILE A 25 -17.13 -19.62 14.44
C ILE A 25 -16.65 -20.36 15.68
N LYS A 26 -15.34 -20.38 15.95
CA LYS A 26 -14.76 -20.96 17.17
C LYS A 26 -15.32 -20.29 18.42
N THR A 27 -15.29 -18.96 18.51
CA THR A 27 -15.80 -18.21 19.67
C THR A 27 -17.29 -18.47 19.90
N LEU A 28 -18.10 -18.57 18.83
CA LEU A 28 -19.51 -18.94 18.96
C LEU A 28 -19.68 -20.37 19.48
N LEU A 29 -18.92 -21.34 18.94
CA LEU A 29 -18.98 -22.73 19.40
C LEU A 29 -18.53 -22.90 20.86
N GLU A 30 -17.50 -22.15 21.29
CA GLU A 30 -17.00 -22.13 22.68
C GLU A 30 -17.98 -21.48 23.66
N ASN A 31 -18.99 -20.75 23.17
CA ASN A 31 -20.02 -20.10 23.98
C ASN A 31 -21.42 -20.63 23.63
N GLU A 32 -21.52 -21.93 23.34
CA GLU A 32 -22.79 -22.64 23.11
C GLU A 32 -23.67 -22.00 22.01
N GLY A 33 -23.03 -21.39 21.02
CA GLY A 33 -23.68 -20.72 19.90
C GLY A 33 -24.02 -19.24 20.13
N LEU A 34 -23.71 -18.66 21.30
CA LEU A 34 -24.04 -17.27 21.64
C LEU A 34 -22.82 -16.52 22.20
N ALA A 35 -22.35 -15.49 21.49
CA ALA A 35 -21.35 -14.55 22.00
C ALA A 35 -21.74 -13.12 21.67
N SER A 36 -21.43 -12.18 22.58
CA SER A 36 -21.61 -10.75 22.30
C SER A 36 -20.62 -10.30 21.22
N VAL A 37 -20.99 -9.27 20.45
CA VAL A 37 -20.10 -8.67 19.43
C VAL A 37 -18.76 -8.26 20.06
N ARG A 38 -18.79 -7.75 21.29
CA ARG A 38 -17.60 -7.40 22.07
C ARG A 38 -16.69 -8.61 22.32
N LYS A 39 -17.25 -9.74 22.74
CA LYS A 39 -16.48 -10.96 23.02
C LYS A 39 -15.84 -11.55 21.77
N ILE A 40 -16.53 -11.48 20.63
CA ILE A 40 -15.99 -11.89 19.33
C ILE A 40 -14.86 -10.95 18.89
N ALA A 41 -15.01 -9.64 19.09
CA ALA A 41 -13.97 -8.66 18.79
C ALA A 41 -12.72 -8.87 19.66
N GLU A 42 -12.88 -9.15 20.96
CA GLU A 42 -11.79 -9.51 21.86
C GLU A 42 -11.03 -10.75 21.34
N ALA A 43 -11.75 -11.78 20.89
CA ALA A 43 -11.14 -12.97 20.30
C ALA A 43 -10.41 -12.72 18.97
N PHE A 44 -10.86 -11.74 18.16
CA PHE A 44 -10.12 -11.31 16.97
C PHE A 44 -8.80 -10.63 17.34
N LEU A 45 -8.83 -9.76 18.35
CA LEU A 45 -7.65 -9.03 18.82
C LEU A 45 -6.57 -9.98 19.36
N GLU A 46 -6.96 -11.06 20.05
CA GLU A 46 -6.02 -12.09 20.53
C GLU A 46 -5.30 -12.86 19.42
N LYS A 47 -5.80 -12.81 18.18
CA LYS A 47 -5.22 -13.50 17.02
C LYS A 47 -4.59 -12.55 16.00
N ASP A 48 -4.75 -11.24 16.20
CA ASP A 48 -4.12 -10.23 15.36
C ASP A 48 -2.69 -9.98 15.84
N GLN A 49 -1.75 -10.72 15.23
CA GLN A 49 -0.32 -10.61 15.49
C GLN A 49 0.19 -9.17 15.35
N SER A 50 -0.39 -8.35 14.47
CA SER A 50 0.05 -6.96 14.25
C SER A 50 -0.37 -6.02 15.39
N GLN A 51 -1.55 -6.22 15.97
CA GLN A 51 -2.00 -5.50 17.17
C GLN A 51 -1.19 -5.92 18.39
N ILE A 52 -0.89 -7.22 18.53
CA ILE A 52 -0.04 -7.72 19.61
C ILE A 52 1.36 -7.09 19.50
N GLU A 53 1.97 -7.10 18.32
CA GLU A 53 3.27 -6.46 18.08
C GLU A 53 3.25 -4.95 18.35
N TYR A 54 2.17 -4.26 17.96
CA TYR A 54 1.97 -2.85 18.28
C TYR A 54 1.90 -2.61 19.79
N TYR A 55 1.09 -3.37 20.53
CA TYR A 55 0.99 -3.22 21.98
C TYR A 55 2.25 -3.68 22.71
N GLU A 56 3.00 -4.66 22.19
CA GLU A 56 4.33 -5.00 22.69
C GLU A 56 5.28 -3.80 22.57
N GLN A 57 5.31 -3.15 21.41
CA GLN A 57 6.13 -1.97 21.18
C GLN A 57 5.70 -0.80 22.08
N ILE A 58 4.38 -0.55 22.20
CA ILE A 58 3.83 0.47 23.08
C ILE A 58 4.21 0.20 24.53
N THR A 59 4.02 -1.04 25.01
CA THR A 59 4.34 -1.46 26.37
C THR A 59 5.83 -1.28 26.66
N ARG A 60 6.73 -1.63 25.74
CA ARG A 60 8.18 -1.39 25.88
C ARG A 60 8.53 0.09 25.88
N SER A 61 7.97 0.86 24.95
CA SER A 61 8.40 2.24 24.68
C SER A 61 7.84 3.29 25.65
N MET A 62 6.62 3.08 26.18
CA MET A 62 5.93 4.06 27.03
C MET A 62 5.91 3.64 28.50
N PRO A 63 5.00 2.76 28.98
CA PRO A 63 4.96 2.42 30.40
C PRO A 63 6.22 1.66 30.85
N GLY A 64 6.72 0.72 30.04
CA GLY A 64 7.93 -0.05 30.35
C GLY A 64 9.15 0.85 30.58
N LYS A 65 9.49 1.69 29.61
CA LYS A 65 10.61 2.64 29.73
C LYS A 65 10.48 3.60 30.93
N VAL A 66 9.27 4.08 31.20
CA VAL A 66 9.02 4.99 32.34
C VAL A 66 9.20 4.25 33.65
N LEU A 67 8.57 3.09 33.81
CA LEU A 67 8.64 2.30 35.04
C LEU A 67 10.08 1.78 35.31
N GLN A 68 10.82 1.39 34.27
CA GLN A 68 12.25 1.05 34.36
C GLN A 68 13.09 2.24 34.82
N LYS A 69 12.86 3.44 34.27
CA LYS A 69 13.56 4.66 34.70
C LYS A 69 13.34 4.96 36.18
N HIS A 70 12.17 4.61 36.70
CA HIS A 70 11.83 4.77 38.12
C HIS A 70 12.24 3.58 38.99
N GLY A 71 12.91 2.57 38.42
CA GLY A 71 13.37 1.38 39.15
C GLY A 71 12.23 0.46 39.62
N ILE A 72 11.01 0.65 39.12
CA ILE A 72 9.80 -0.09 39.54
C ILE A 72 9.76 -1.46 38.88
N VAL A 73 10.24 -1.58 37.64
CA VAL A 73 10.29 -2.84 36.91
C VAL A 73 11.65 -3.04 36.24
N ASP A 74 12.07 -4.30 36.11
CA ASP A 74 13.16 -4.73 35.24
C ASP A 74 12.59 -5.40 33.98
N TYR A 75 13.39 -5.44 32.90
CA TYR A 75 13.02 -6.13 31.66
C TYR A 75 14.10 -7.15 31.29
N ALA A 76 13.74 -8.44 31.37
CA ALA A 76 14.61 -9.57 31.04
C ALA A 76 13.78 -10.68 30.38
N ASP A 77 14.38 -11.43 29.44
CA ASP A 77 13.74 -12.57 28.75
C ASP A 77 12.35 -12.28 28.15
N LYS A 78 12.22 -11.10 27.55
CA LYS A 78 10.98 -10.57 26.96
C LYS A 78 9.83 -10.31 27.95
N ALA A 79 10.07 -10.36 29.26
CA ALA A 79 9.08 -10.12 30.31
C ALA A 79 9.48 -8.92 31.19
N PHE A 80 8.47 -8.30 31.83
CA PHE A 80 8.69 -7.31 32.89
C PHE A 80 8.59 -7.97 34.25
N VAL A 81 9.52 -7.64 35.14
CA VAL A 81 9.53 -8.11 36.53
C VAL A 81 9.34 -6.89 37.44
N LEU A 82 8.42 -6.98 38.39
CA LEU A 82 8.23 -5.92 39.39
C LEU A 82 9.36 -6.00 40.42
N ASN A 83 10.08 -4.91 40.63
CA ASN A 83 11.25 -4.82 41.51
C ASN A 83 10.83 -4.64 42.98
N VAL A 84 9.99 -5.54 43.46
CA VAL A 84 9.53 -5.58 44.86
C VAL A 84 9.57 -7.03 45.33
N SER A 85 10.39 -7.31 46.34
CA SER A 85 10.41 -8.61 47.01
C SER A 85 9.38 -8.65 48.15
N ASP A 86 8.95 -9.86 48.53
CA ASP A 86 8.26 -10.13 49.80
C ASP A 86 6.90 -9.42 50.01
N LEU A 87 6.14 -9.18 48.93
CA LEU A 87 4.76 -8.68 49.04
C LEU A 87 3.84 -9.72 49.69
N THR A 88 3.24 -9.37 50.83
CA THR A 88 2.16 -10.18 51.42
C THR A 88 0.89 -10.10 50.56
N SER A 89 -0.02 -11.05 50.75
CA SER A 89 -1.32 -11.06 50.07
C SER A 89 -2.15 -9.81 50.37
N GLU A 90 -2.06 -9.27 51.61
CA GLU A 90 -2.73 -8.00 51.95
C GLU A 90 -2.10 -6.82 51.21
N GLN A 91 -0.78 -6.70 51.21
CA GLN A 91 -0.06 -5.61 50.52
C GLN A 91 -0.29 -5.62 49.01
N ARG A 92 -0.33 -6.80 48.38
CA ARG A 92 -0.66 -6.93 46.96
C ARG A 92 -2.09 -6.45 46.68
N SER A 93 -3.04 -6.83 47.52
CA SER A 93 -4.44 -6.44 47.35
C SER A 93 -4.63 -4.94 47.55
N GLU A 94 -3.94 -4.34 48.53
CA GLU A 94 -3.91 -2.90 48.75
C GLU A 94 -3.35 -2.15 47.54
N LEU A 95 -2.22 -2.58 46.97
CA LEU A 95 -1.62 -1.97 45.78
C LEU A 95 -2.51 -2.08 44.54
N ILE A 96 -3.20 -3.21 44.35
CA ILE A 96 -4.19 -3.37 43.27
C ILE A 96 -5.35 -2.40 43.46
N GLU A 97 -5.85 -2.26 44.68
CA GLU A 97 -6.95 -1.33 44.98
C GLU A 97 -6.53 0.12 44.77
N LEU A 98 -5.30 0.50 45.14
CA LEU A 98 -4.73 1.81 44.83
C LEU A 98 -4.62 2.06 43.32
N CYS A 99 -4.23 1.05 42.54
CA CYS A 99 -4.22 1.13 41.08
C CYS A 99 -5.63 1.33 40.51
N ASN A 100 -6.62 0.57 41.00
CA ASN A 100 -8.02 0.69 40.60
C ASN A 100 -8.58 2.08 40.95
N GLN A 101 -8.25 2.61 42.13
CA GLN A 101 -8.63 3.96 42.54
C GLN A 101 -8.00 5.01 41.63
N LYS A 102 -6.72 4.88 41.26
CA LYS A 102 -6.07 5.80 40.30
C LYS A 102 -6.69 5.75 38.91
N ILE A 103 -7.04 4.55 38.42
CA ILE A 103 -7.78 4.37 37.16
C ILE A 103 -9.13 5.08 37.25
N LYS A 104 -9.88 4.85 38.33
CA LYS A 104 -11.20 5.47 38.56
C LYS A 104 -11.11 6.98 38.72
N GLU A 105 -10.08 7.50 39.41
CA GLU A 105 -9.79 8.94 39.52
C GLU A 105 -9.49 9.56 38.15
N TYR A 106 -8.72 8.88 37.30
CA TYR A 106 -8.42 9.30 35.95
C TYR A 106 -9.69 9.32 35.07
N GLU A 107 -10.51 8.29 35.16
CA GLU A 107 -11.81 8.19 34.50
C GLU A 107 -12.77 9.31 34.97
N ASN A 108 -12.81 9.58 36.28
CA ASN A 108 -13.66 10.59 36.91
C ASN A 108 -13.19 12.03 36.66
N LYS A 109 -11.87 12.30 36.61
CA LYS A 109 -11.32 13.63 36.23
C LYS A 109 -11.71 14.03 34.81
N ARG A 110 -11.92 13.06 33.92
CA ARG A 110 -12.51 13.31 32.59
C ARG A 110 -14.04 13.38 32.59
N GLY A 111 -14.68 13.06 33.71
CA GLY A 111 -16.09 12.65 33.89
C GLY A 111 -17.23 13.64 33.64
N LYS A 112 -16.98 14.87 33.14
CA LYS A 112 -18.07 15.75 32.63
C LYS A 112 -17.90 16.21 31.18
N LEU A 113 -16.80 15.85 30.52
CA LEU A 113 -16.61 16.02 29.07
C LEU A 113 -16.96 14.74 28.28
N VAL A 114 -17.25 13.63 28.98
CA VAL A 114 -17.41 12.28 28.41
C VAL A 114 -18.60 12.13 27.46
N TRP A 115 -19.69 12.88 27.64
CA TRP A 115 -20.87 12.73 26.77
C TRP A 115 -20.83 13.55 25.48
N LYS A 116 -19.89 14.50 25.32
CA LYS A 116 -19.66 15.15 24.01
C LYS A 116 -18.64 14.41 23.14
N HIS A 117 -17.76 13.59 23.72
CA HIS A 117 -16.79 12.78 22.98
C HIS A 117 -17.25 11.34 22.72
N ARG A 118 -18.31 10.86 23.41
CA ARG A 118 -18.94 9.55 23.12
C ARG A 118 -20.01 9.60 22.02
N ALA A 119 -20.34 10.77 21.49
CA ALA A 119 -21.08 10.87 20.24
C ALA A 119 -20.08 10.73 19.08
N ARG A 120 -19.82 9.47 18.70
CA ARG A 120 -18.87 8.99 17.67
C ARG A 120 -17.42 9.01 18.11
N ASP A 121 -16.93 7.81 18.38
CA ASP A 121 -15.51 7.47 18.38
C ASP A 121 -14.85 8.09 17.13
N SER A 122 -14.15 9.21 17.30
CA SER A 122 -13.55 9.93 16.18
C SER A 122 -12.22 9.30 15.74
N ARG A 123 -11.84 8.16 16.31
CA ARG A 123 -10.69 7.36 15.85
C ARG A 123 -11.12 6.16 15.01
N GLU A 124 -12.25 5.55 15.33
CA GLU A 124 -12.73 4.39 14.58
C GLU A 124 -13.52 4.86 13.36
N VAL A 125 -12.93 4.69 12.18
CA VAL A 125 -13.62 4.93 10.91
C VAL A 125 -14.75 3.91 10.79
N PRO A 126 -16.03 4.33 10.74
CA PRO A 126 -17.15 3.39 10.63
C PRO A 126 -16.96 2.44 9.44
N GLY A 127 -17.31 1.16 9.59
CA GLY A 127 -17.05 0.15 8.54
C GLY A 127 -17.63 0.53 7.16
N SER A 128 -18.79 1.19 7.13
CA SER A 128 -19.38 1.73 5.89
C SER A 128 -18.54 2.85 5.28
N LEU A 129 -18.01 3.76 6.10
CA LEU A 129 -17.13 4.84 5.67
C LEU A 129 -15.76 4.30 5.22
N ARG A 130 -15.23 3.31 5.93
CA ARG A 130 -14.01 2.59 5.57
C ARG A 130 -14.15 1.94 4.20
N TYR A 131 -15.25 1.22 3.96
CA TYR A 131 -15.55 0.62 2.67
C TYR A 131 -15.68 1.68 1.56
N GLN A 132 -16.35 2.80 1.83
CA GLN A 132 -16.45 3.91 0.86
C GLN A 132 -15.09 4.49 0.48
N VAL A 133 -14.20 4.71 1.46
CA VAL A 133 -12.84 5.21 1.20
C VAL A 133 -12.04 4.20 0.39
N LEU A 134 -12.02 2.92 0.78
CA LEU A 134 -11.32 1.87 0.04
C LEU A 134 -11.88 1.67 -1.38
N SER A 135 -13.21 1.75 -1.55
CA SER A 135 -13.88 1.65 -2.84
C SER A 135 -13.57 2.84 -3.75
N LYS A 136 -13.61 4.08 -3.22
CA LYS A 136 -13.11 5.28 -3.93
C LYS A 136 -11.63 5.11 -4.30
N ALA A 137 -10.85 4.52 -3.41
CA ALA A 137 -9.45 4.17 -3.62
C ALA A 137 -9.24 2.99 -4.61
N LYS A 138 -10.32 2.40 -5.16
CA LYS A 138 -10.26 1.19 -6.02
C LYS A 138 -9.41 0.08 -5.39
N PHE A 139 -9.45 -0.02 -4.06
CA PHE A 139 -8.64 -0.96 -3.28
C PHE A 139 -7.14 -0.88 -3.58
N ARG A 140 -6.62 0.34 -3.75
CA ARG A 140 -5.19 0.62 -3.90
C ARG A 140 -4.74 1.66 -2.89
N CYS A 141 -3.50 1.53 -2.43
CA CYS A 141 -2.85 2.55 -1.60
C CYS A 141 -2.75 3.86 -2.38
N GLU A 142 -3.23 4.96 -1.79
CA GLU A 142 -3.21 6.28 -2.41
C GLU A 142 -1.81 6.93 -2.36
N LEU A 143 -0.90 6.41 -1.53
CA LEU A 143 0.52 6.81 -1.53
C LEU A 143 1.36 6.05 -2.56
N CYS A 144 1.37 4.71 -2.53
CA CYS A 144 2.29 3.90 -3.34
C CYS A 144 1.64 3.09 -4.47
N GLY A 145 0.30 3.12 -4.59
CA GLY A 145 -0.43 2.44 -5.66
C GLY A 145 -0.61 0.92 -5.51
N ILE A 146 0.04 0.30 -4.51
CA ILE A 146 -0.06 -1.15 -4.27
C ILE A 146 -1.50 -1.58 -4.05
N ALA A 147 -1.90 -2.71 -4.63
CA ALA A 147 -3.25 -3.23 -4.51
C ALA A 147 -3.48 -3.95 -3.18
N ALA A 148 -4.74 -3.98 -2.72
CA ALA A 148 -5.12 -4.54 -1.43
C ALA A 148 -4.92 -6.06 -1.32
N ASP A 149 -4.89 -6.75 -2.46
CA ASP A 149 -4.57 -8.18 -2.60
C ASP A 149 -3.05 -8.45 -2.52
N GLU A 150 -2.22 -7.46 -2.87
CA GLU A 150 -0.77 -7.53 -2.71
C GLU A 150 -0.31 -7.07 -1.31
N LYS A 151 -0.95 -6.04 -0.75
CA LYS A 151 -0.62 -5.53 0.59
C LYS A 151 -1.85 -4.93 1.26
N ALA A 152 -2.09 -5.33 2.51
CA ALA A 152 -3.20 -4.85 3.31
C ALA A 152 -3.26 -3.31 3.38
N LEU A 153 -4.46 -2.78 3.12
CA LEU A 153 -4.76 -1.36 3.17
C LEU A 153 -5.54 -1.02 4.44
N ASP A 154 -5.23 0.16 4.96
CA ASP A 154 -5.90 0.80 6.07
C ASP A 154 -6.49 2.15 5.65
N VAL A 155 -7.38 2.69 6.48
CA VAL A 155 -7.96 4.02 6.27
C VAL A 155 -7.43 4.96 7.34
N ASP A 156 -6.65 5.94 6.91
CA ASP A 156 -5.97 6.91 7.78
C ASP A 156 -6.58 8.30 7.65
N HIS A 157 -6.47 9.10 8.71
CA HIS A 157 -6.89 10.50 8.70
C HIS A 157 -5.81 11.39 8.07
N ILE A 158 -6.19 12.22 7.11
CA ILE A 158 -5.30 13.20 6.47
C ILE A 158 -4.79 14.16 7.52
N VAL A 159 -5.70 14.96 8.09
CA VAL A 159 -5.44 15.73 9.31
C VAL A 159 -5.65 14.80 10.49
N PRO A 160 -4.61 14.53 11.31
CA PRO A 160 -4.72 13.69 12.49
C PRO A 160 -5.80 14.17 13.47
N VAL A 161 -6.45 13.22 14.14
CA VAL A 161 -7.52 13.51 15.13
C VAL A 161 -7.02 14.38 16.27
N ASN A 162 -5.77 14.19 16.72
CA ASN A 162 -5.16 15.02 17.76
C ASN A 162 -4.86 16.46 17.32
N LYS A 163 -4.86 16.74 16.01
CA LYS A 163 -4.76 18.07 15.40
C LYS A 163 -6.13 18.64 15.00
N GLY A 164 -7.24 18.01 15.44
CA GLY A 164 -8.60 18.47 15.16
C GLY A 164 -9.23 17.87 13.89
N GLY A 165 -8.60 16.88 13.28
CA GLY A 165 -9.15 16.15 12.13
C GLY A 165 -10.46 15.43 12.45
N LYS A 166 -11.46 15.60 11.57
CA LYS A 166 -12.78 14.96 11.70
C LYS A 166 -12.79 13.60 11.00
N THR A 167 -13.58 12.65 11.49
CA THR A 167 -13.83 11.36 10.81
C THR A 167 -14.91 11.52 9.76
N VAL A 168 -14.55 12.14 8.64
CA VAL A 168 -15.41 12.38 7.48
C VAL A 168 -14.70 11.93 6.22
N ILE A 169 -15.43 11.59 5.17
CA ILE A 169 -14.83 11.05 3.95
C ILE A 169 -13.79 12.01 3.33
N GLU A 170 -13.98 13.32 3.54
CA GLU A 170 -13.09 14.40 3.11
C GLU A 170 -11.80 14.47 3.93
N ASN A 171 -11.65 13.73 5.02
CA ASN A 171 -10.43 13.70 5.82
C ASN A 171 -9.86 12.28 5.97
N LEU A 172 -10.30 11.34 5.13
CA LEU A 172 -9.87 9.94 5.19
C LEU A 172 -9.27 9.50 3.86
N GLN A 173 -8.19 8.73 3.92
CA GLN A 173 -7.45 8.22 2.76
C GLN A 173 -7.03 6.75 2.95
N ALA A 174 -6.90 6.00 1.85
CA ALA A 174 -6.52 4.59 1.88
C ALA A 174 -5.00 4.42 1.74
N LEU A 175 -4.33 3.86 2.75
CA LEU A 175 -2.87 3.67 2.76
C LEU A 175 -2.49 2.23 3.09
N CYS A 176 -1.44 1.70 2.49
CA CYS A 176 -0.87 0.41 2.94
C CYS A 176 -0.18 0.58 4.30
N TYR A 177 -0.06 -0.50 5.07
CA TYR A 177 0.54 -0.44 6.43
C TYR A 177 1.92 0.25 6.46
N THR A 178 2.73 0.05 5.42
CA THR A 178 4.07 0.65 5.31
C THR A 178 3.99 2.16 5.12
N CYS A 179 3.12 2.61 4.22
CA CYS A 179 2.89 4.03 3.96
C CYS A 179 2.27 4.73 5.17
N ASN A 180 1.31 4.07 5.81
CA ASN A 180 0.64 4.58 7.00
C ASN A 180 1.62 4.76 8.18
N SER A 181 2.45 3.74 8.45
CA SER A 181 3.44 3.79 9.54
C SER A 181 4.56 4.80 9.30
N GLN A 182 4.87 5.13 8.03
CA GLN A 182 5.83 6.16 7.65
C GLN A 182 5.30 7.60 7.80
N LYS A 183 4.00 7.82 7.59
CA LYS A 183 3.35 9.14 7.73
C LYS A 183 3.44 9.68 9.17
N ARG A 184 3.02 8.88 10.16
CA ARG A 184 2.87 9.28 11.59
C ARG A 184 2.04 10.59 11.74
N ASP A 185 1.90 11.10 12.96
CA ASP A 185 1.23 12.40 13.22
C ASP A 185 1.98 13.64 12.68
N LEU A 186 3.07 13.41 11.95
CA LEU A 186 4.02 14.44 11.52
C LEU A 186 3.59 15.12 10.21
N ASP A 187 2.74 14.47 9.41
CA ASP A 187 2.38 14.91 8.08
C ASP A 187 0.85 14.88 7.90
N ASP A 188 0.27 16.01 7.50
CA ASP A 188 -1.14 16.18 7.17
C ASP A 188 -1.41 16.19 5.66
N THR A 189 -0.44 15.73 4.85
CA THR A 189 -0.58 15.66 3.40
C THR A 189 -1.75 14.76 3.01
N ASP A 190 -2.62 15.32 2.18
CA ASP A 190 -3.68 14.60 1.50
C ASP A 190 -3.07 13.86 0.29
N PHE A 191 -3.05 12.53 0.34
CA PHE A 191 -2.55 11.69 -0.76
C PHE A 191 -3.66 11.26 -1.73
N ARG A 192 -4.92 11.60 -1.48
CA ARG A 192 -6.01 11.32 -2.44
C ARG A 192 -5.85 12.08 -3.76
N PRO A 193 -5.37 13.34 -3.79
CA PRO A 193 -4.98 14.02 -5.02
C PRO A 193 -3.89 13.26 -5.80
N TRP A 194 -3.05 12.43 -5.16
CA TRP A 194 -2.08 11.62 -5.90
C TRP A 194 -2.75 10.57 -6.78
N LYS A 195 -3.96 10.13 -6.44
CA LYS A 195 -4.78 9.29 -7.31
C LYS A 195 -5.18 10.00 -8.60
N ASP A 196 -5.37 11.31 -8.53
CA ASP A 196 -5.61 12.15 -9.70
C ASP A 196 -4.30 12.55 -10.40
N MET A 197 -3.17 12.63 -9.68
CA MET A 197 -1.84 12.72 -10.28
C MET A 197 -1.58 11.51 -11.19
N TYR A 198 -1.84 10.27 -10.75
CA TYR A 198 -1.72 9.05 -11.57
C TYR A 198 -2.81 8.90 -12.65
N ARG A 199 -3.87 9.72 -12.59
CA ARG A 199 -4.89 9.88 -13.65
C ARG A 199 -4.67 11.13 -14.48
N ASN A 200 -3.48 11.74 -14.46
CA ASN A 200 -3.16 12.81 -15.39
C ASN A 200 -3.32 12.23 -16.79
N ILE A 201 -4.47 12.46 -17.41
CA ILE A 201 -4.85 11.97 -18.72
C ILE A 201 -5.14 13.26 -19.46
N ASP A 202 -4.27 13.60 -20.40
CA ASP A 202 -4.54 14.72 -21.28
C ASP A 202 -5.56 14.27 -22.34
N PRO A 203 -6.78 14.85 -22.36
CA PRO A 203 -7.80 14.50 -23.33
C PRO A 203 -7.42 14.89 -24.77
N GLN A 204 -6.32 15.62 -25.00
CA GLN A 204 -5.77 15.91 -26.32
C GLN A 204 -4.64 14.97 -26.72
N CYS A 205 -3.99 14.30 -25.76
CA CYS A 205 -2.90 13.37 -26.04
C CYS A 205 -3.40 12.11 -26.77
N VAL A 206 -2.74 11.77 -27.89
CA VAL A 206 -3.07 10.57 -28.69
C VAL A 206 -2.87 9.29 -27.88
N PHE A 207 -1.78 9.18 -27.11
CA PHE A 207 -1.51 7.98 -26.29
C PHE A 207 -2.50 7.82 -25.14
N CYS A 208 -2.92 8.90 -24.49
CA CYS A 208 -3.98 8.88 -23.49
C CYS A 208 -5.29 8.34 -24.07
N LYS A 209 -5.68 8.78 -25.27
CA LYS A 209 -6.91 8.34 -25.95
C LYS A 209 -6.91 6.85 -26.32
N ILE A 210 -5.75 6.28 -26.63
CA ILE A 210 -5.63 4.90 -27.10
C ILE A 210 -5.06 3.95 -26.05
N GLN A 211 -4.90 4.40 -24.80
CA GLN A 211 -4.41 3.57 -23.71
C GLN A 211 -5.22 2.28 -23.54
N SER A 212 -6.53 2.32 -23.74
CA SER A 212 -7.41 1.14 -23.70
C SER A 212 -7.13 0.10 -24.79
N LYS A 213 -6.38 0.46 -25.84
CA LYS A 213 -5.92 -0.44 -26.91
C LYS A 213 -4.58 -1.11 -26.59
N SER A 214 -4.03 -0.91 -25.40
CA SER A 214 -2.81 -1.60 -24.98
C SER A 214 -2.99 -3.11 -25.01
N TYR A 215 -2.04 -3.85 -25.58
CA TYR A 215 -2.09 -5.30 -25.57
C TYR A 215 -1.45 -5.91 -24.31
N GLU A 216 -0.71 -5.11 -23.54
CA GLU A 216 -0.12 -5.49 -22.27
C GLU A 216 0.00 -4.28 -21.34
N SER A 217 -0.12 -4.51 -20.02
CA SER A 217 0.04 -3.46 -19.02
C SER A 217 0.33 -4.05 -17.64
N ASN A 218 0.87 -3.22 -16.76
CA ASN A 218 0.94 -3.46 -15.31
C ASN A 218 0.27 -2.30 -14.57
N GLU A 219 0.54 -2.13 -13.28
CA GLU A 219 -0.10 -1.13 -12.41
C GLU A 219 0.08 0.30 -12.94
N LEU A 220 1.27 0.63 -13.44
CA LEU A 220 1.69 2.01 -13.73
C LEU A 220 2.10 2.26 -15.19
N ALA A 221 2.24 1.23 -16.01
CA ALA A 221 2.66 1.34 -17.40
C ALA A 221 1.85 0.44 -18.32
N PHE A 222 1.90 0.72 -19.62
CA PHE A 222 1.20 -0.02 -20.66
C PHE A 222 2.02 -0.05 -21.96
N VAL A 223 1.64 -0.96 -22.86
CA VAL A 223 2.40 -1.27 -24.07
C VAL A 223 1.51 -1.11 -25.31
N LEU A 224 2.05 -0.45 -26.34
CA LEU A 224 1.45 -0.30 -27.65
C LEU A 224 2.44 -0.74 -28.74
N GLU A 225 1.93 -1.29 -29.84
CA GLU A 225 2.73 -1.42 -31.05
C GLU A 225 2.87 -0.04 -31.72
N ASP A 226 4.06 0.27 -32.23
CA ASP A 226 4.25 1.50 -33.00
C ASP A 226 3.51 1.40 -34.34
N LYS A 227 2.72 2.42 -34.66
CA LYS A 227 1.97 2.49 -35.94
C LYS A 227 2.89 2.68 -37.15
N TYR A 228 4.06 3.28 -36.92
CA TYR A 228 5.10 3.54 -37.93
C TYR A 228 6.40 2.85 -37.48
N PRO A 229 6.44 1.52 -37.47
CA PRO A 229 7.53 0.77 -36.88
C PRO A 229 8.84 0.99 -37.65
N VAL A 230 9.92 1.35 -36.95
CA VAL A 230 11.28 1.46 -37.54
C VAL A 230 11.74 0.09 -38.06
N THR A 231 11.45 -0.96 -37.28
CA THR A 231 11.62 -2.36 -37.68
C THR A 231 10.42 -3.17 -37.20
N LYS A 232 10.18 -4.34 -37.81
CA LYS A 232 9.08 -5.23 -37.41
C LYS A 232 9.16 -5.56 -35.90
N HIS A 233 8.02 -5.42 -35.22
CA HIS A 233 7.82 -5.53 -33.76
C HIS A 233 8.31 -4.32 -32.93
N HIS A 234 8.53 -3.16 -33.55
CA HIS A 234 8.77 -1.90 -32.82
C HIS A 234 7.61 -1.64 -31.86
N THR A 235 7.95 -1.53 -30.57
CA THR A 235 7.00 -1.43 -29.48
C THR A 235 7.28 -0.18 -28.65
N LEU A 236 6.22 0.45 -28.14
CA LEU A 236 6.25 1.60 -27.25
C LEU A 236 5.80 1.17 -25.85
N ILE A 237 6.60 1.51 -24.83
CA ILE A 237 6.26 1.32 -23.41
C ILE A 237 6.02 2.70 -22.80
N LEU A 238 4.85 2.90 -22.19
CA LEU A 238 4.40 4.21 -21.72
C LEU A 238 3.92 4.15 -20.27
N PRO A 239 4.15 5.19 -19.46
CA PRO A 239 3.47 5.35 -18.17
C PRO A 239 1.98 5.58 -18.41
N LYS A 240 1.13 5.05 -17.52
CA LYS A 240 -0.31 5.31 -17.53
C LYS A 240 -0.62 6.78 -17.25
N ARG A 241 0.19 7.41 -16.39
CA ARG A 241 0.15 8.85 -16.13
C ARG A 241 0.74 9.62 -17.30
N HIS A 242 0.06 10.65 -17.77
CA HIS A 242 0.58 11.60 -18.74
C HIS A 242 1.68 12.43 -18.11
N VAL A 243 2.91 12.20 -18.57
CA VAL A 243 4.09 13.01 -18.31
C VAL A 243 4.80 13.27 -19.60
N ARG A 244 5.38 14.45 -19.76
CA ARG A 244 5.99 14.85 -21.05
C ARG A 244 7.41 14.35 -21.16
N SER A 245 8.13 14.35 -20.05
CA SER A 245 9.54 13.98 -19.95
C SER A 245 9.72 12.66 -19.18
N PHE A 246 10.77 11.91 -19.52
CA PHE A 246 11.24 10.76 -18.74
C PHE A 246 11.70 11.18 -17.34
N PHE A 247 12.25 12.38 -17.20
CA PHE A 247 12.72 12.92 -15.92
C PHE A 247 11.57 13.33 -14.99
N GLU A 248 10.34 13.36 -15.47
CA GLU A 248 9.12 13.56 -14.67
C GLU A 248 8.54 12.25 -14.11
N LEU A 249 9.08 11.10 -14.52
CA LEU A 249 8.66 9.79 -13.99
C LEU A 249 9.18 9.60 -12.57
N SER A 250 8.29 9.13 -11.70
CA SER A 250 8.69 8.59 -10.40
C SER A 250 9.50 7.31 -10.56
N SER A 251 10.31 6.96 -9.56
CA SER A 251 11.09 5.71 -9.57
C SER A 251 10.22 4.46 -9.74
N SER A 252 8.99 4.47 -9.21
CA SER A 252 8.02 3.39 -9.39
C SER A 252 7.54 3.26 -10.82
N GLU A 253 7.28 4.38 -11.51
CA GLU A 253 6.88 4.38 -12.92
C GLU A 253 8.03 3.95 -13.83
N GLN A 254 9.26 4.42 -13.55
CA GLN A 254 10.45 3.97 -14.28
C GLN A 254 10.61 2.45 -14.16
N LYS A 255 10.54 1.91 -12.94
CA LYS A 255 10.62 0.47 -12.71
C LYS A 255 9.49 -0.30 -13.40
N ALA A 256 8.26 0.20 -13.35
CA ALA A 256 7.13 -0.42 -14.02
C ALA A 256 7.30 -0.46 -15.55
N CYS A 257 7.81 0.61 -16.15
CA CYS A 257 8.15 0.64 -17.58
C CYS A 257 9.27 -0.37 -17.90
N LEU A 258 10.32 -0.44 -17.09
CA LEU A 258 11.44 -1.37 -17.32
C LEU A 258 11.02 -2.85 -17.20
N LEU A 259 10.15 -3.18 -16.25
CA LEU A 259 9.61 -4.55 -16.12
C LEU A 259 8.81 -4.97 -17.36
N LEU A 260 8.01 -4.06 -17.94
CA LEU A 260 7.32 -4.32 -19.20
C LEU A 260 8.30 -4.42 -20.37
N LEU A 261 9.30 -3.54 -20.42
CA LEU A 261 10.34 -3.57 -21.45
C LEU A 261 11.03 -4.95 -21.52
N GLU A 262 11.44 -5.48 -20.37
CA GLU A 262 12.05 -6.80 -20.24
C GLU A 262 11.09 -7.92 -20.68
N SER A 263 9.85 -7.92 -20.16
CA SER A 263 8.84 -8.92 -20.50
C SER A 263 8.52 -8.95 -21.99
N ILE A 264 8.33 -7.77 -22.60
CA ILE A 264 8.06 -7.63 -24.03
C ILE A 264 9.25 -8.08 -24.85
N LYS A 265 10.47 -7.68 -24.49
CA LYS A 265 11.69 -8.14 -25.16
C LYS A 265 11.77 -9.67 -25.21
N GLU A 266 11.46 -10.36 -24.11
CA GLU A 266 11.45 -11.81 -24.10
C GLU A 266 10.36 -12.40 -25.00
N LYS A 267 9.14 -11.85 -24.93
CA LYS A 267 8.01 -12.31 -25.74
C LYS A 267 8.27 -12.17 -27.23
N ILE A 268 8.81 -11.04 -27.67
CA ILE A 268 9.10 -10.81 -29.10
C ILE A 268 10.28 -11.65 -29.58
N SER A 269 11.33 -11.82 -28.75
CA SER A 269 12.44 -12.74 -29.09
C SER A 269 11.99 -14.19 -29.22
N LYS A 270 11.03 -14.64 -28.40
CA LYS A 270 10.45 -15.99 -28.53
C LYS A 270 9.59 -16.15 -29.78
N LYS A 271 8.92 -15.08 -30.23
CA LYS A 271 8.06 -15.07 -31.42
C LYS A 271 8.83 -14.94 -32.72
N ASP A 272 9.97 -14.24 -32.70
CA ASP A 272 10.80 -13.98 -33.88
C ASP A 272 12.28 -14.21 -33.55
N SER A 273 12.76 -15.41 -33.90
CA SER A 273 14.14 -15.84 -33.69
C SER A 273 15.16 -15.12 -34.56
N SER A 274 14.72 -14.34 -35.56
CA SER A 274 15.62 -13.53 -36.39
C SER A 274 16.13 -12.27 -35.68
N ILE A 275 15.57 -11.92 -34.52
CA ILE A 275 15.99 -10.78 -33.72
C ILE A 275 17.31 -11.12 -33.01
N ASN A 276 18.36 -10.34 -33.29
CA ASN A 276 19.70 -10.52 -32.72
C ASN A 276 20.14 -9.38 -31.80
N GLY A 277 19.32 -8.34 -31.66
CA GLY A 277 19.64 -7.19 -30.81
C GLY A 277 18.44 -6.26 -30.65
N PHE A 278 18.63 -5.20 -29.87
CA PHE A 278 17.62 -4.17 -29.63
C PHE A 278 18.27 -2.80 -29.55
N ASN A 279 17.58 -1.79 -30.07
CA ASN A 279 17.79 -0.42 -29.64
C ASN A 279 16.66 -0.04 -28.69
N ILE A 280 17.04 0.55 -27.56
CA ILE A 280 16.13 1.11 -26.59
C ILE A 280 16.39 2.62 -26.59
N GLY A 281 15.35 3.42 -26.78
CA GLY A 281 15.50 4.86 -26.96
C GLY A 281 14.34 5.64 -26.34
N ILE A 282 14.66 6.86 -25.92
CA ILE A 282 13.69 7.83 -25.39
C ILE A 282 14.07 9.17 -26.00
N ASN A 283 13.11 9.84 -26.62
CA ASN A 283 13.26 11.21 -27.07
C ASN A 283 12.61 12.11 -26.02
N ASP A 284 13.40 12.98 -25.38
CA ASP A 284 12.95 13.88 -24.32
C ASP A 284 13.13 15.33 -24.77
N GLY A 285 12.02 15.98 -25.07
CA GLY A 285 12.00 17.34 -25.63
C GLY A 285 11.95 17.39 -27.16
N HIS A 286 11.53 18.54 -27.67
CA HIS A 286 11.34 18.79 -29.11
C HIS A 286 12.62 18.54 -29.91
N ASP A 287 13.75 19.10 -29.48
CA ASP A 287 15.02 19.03 -30.22
C ASP A 287 15.65 17.64 -30.17
N ALA A 288 15.22 16.78 -29.24
CA ALA A 288 15.57 15.36 -29.22
C ALA A 288 14.68 14.52 -30.17
N GLY A 289 13.76 15.14 -30.92
CA GLY A 289 12.86 14.47 -31.85
C GLY A 289 11.59 13.91 -31.20
N GLN A 290 11.18 14.41 -30.03
CA GLN A 290 9.91 14.03 -29.42
C GLN A 290 8.74 14.72 -30.13
N THR A 291 7.82 13.94 -30.71
CA THR A 291 6.66 14.46 -31.45
C THR A 291 5.35 14.34 -30.68
N ILE A 292 5.20 13.30 -29.86
CA ILE A 292 4.10 13.14 -28.91
C ILE A 292 4.65 13.36 -27.51
N PHE A 293 4.20 14.43 -26.86
CA PHE A 293 4.61 14.82 -25.51
C PHE A 293 3.92 14.00 -24.42
N HIS A 294 4.03 12.69 -24.53
CA HIS A 294 3.74 11.74 -23.47
C HIS A 294 4.89 10.74 -23.51
N CYS A 295 5.71 10.72 -22.47
CA CYS A 295 6.92 9.91 -22.35
C CYS A 295 6.66 8.48 -22.83
N HIS A 296 7.52 7.98 -23.72
CA HIS A 296 7.43 6.63 -24.23
C HIS A 296 8.83 6.11 -24.48
N ILE A 297 9.04 4.84 -24.14
CA ILE A 297 10.27 4.11 -24.36
C ILE A 297 10.10 3.28 -25.61
N HIS A 298 10.95 3.52 -26.60
CA HIS A 298 11.04 2.72 -27.80
C HIS A 298 11.79 1.43 -27.50
N LEU A 299 11.22 0.30 -27.89
CA LEU A 299 11.90 -0.99 -27.99
C LEU A 299 11.91 -1.40 -29.46
N ILE A 300 13.07 -1.24 -30.11
CA ILE A 300 13.26 -1.45 -31.54
C ILE A 300 14.09 -2.73 -31.76
N PRO A 301 13.48 -3.83 -32.23
CA PRO A 301 14.20 -5.07 -32.49
C PRO A 301 15.13 -4.95 -33.70
N ARG A 302 16.35 -5.47 -33.60
CA ARG A 302 17.39 -5.41 -34.62
C ARG A 302 17.73 -6.79 -35.16
N ARG A 303 18.05 -6.86 -36.45
CA ARG A 303 18.36 -8.10 -37.18
C ARG A 303 19.66 -7.94 -37.94
N LYS A 304 20.34 -9.04 -38.22
CA LYS A 304 21.51 -9.00 -39.08
C LYS A 304 21.11 -8.50 -40.47
N GLY A 305 21.80 -7.46 -40.97
CA GLY A 305 21.58 -6.90 -42.30
C GLY A 305 20.41 -5.93 -42.42
N ASP A 306 19.77 -5.53 -41.32
CA ASP A 306 18.73 -4.49 -41.34
C ASP A 306 19.26 -3.08 -41.66
N VAL A 307 20.56 -2.86 -41.47
CA VAL A 307 21.32 -1.71 -41.96
C VAL A 307 22.69 -2.18 -42.48
N PRO A 308 23.30 -1.46 -43.46
CA PRO A 308 24.61 -1.83 -43.99
C PRO A 308 25.74 -1.85 -42.96
N ASN A 309 25.74 -0.92 -42.01
CA ASN A 309 26.75 -0.83 -40.94
C ASN A 309 26.09 -0.40 -39.62
N PRO A 310 25.95 -1.32 -38.63
CA PRO A 310 25.30 -1.00 -37.37
C PRO A 310 26.18 -0.22 -36.38
N LYS A 311 27.48 -0.06 -36.66
CA LYS A 311 28.43 0.63 -35.77
C LYS A 311 27.96 2.07 -35.54
N GLY A 312 27.96 2.51 -34.28
CA GLY A 312 27.51 3.84 -33.89
C GLY A 312 26.14 3.87 -33.23
N GLY A 313 25.22 2.99 -33.64
CA GLY A 313 23.89 2.85 -33.04
C GLY A 313 23.20 4.21 -32.84
N ILE A 314 22.96 4.58 -31.58
CA ILE A 314 22.30 5.83 -31.19
C ILE A 314 23.00 7.10 -31.71
N ARG A 315 24.29 7.06 -32.04
CA ARG A 315 25.02 8.24 -32.56
C ARG A 315 24.48 8.74 -33.91
N HIS A 316 23.81 7.87 -34.67
CA HIS A 316 23.20 8.22 -35.94
C HIS A 316 22.01 9.18 -35.81
N VAL A 317 21.60 9.54 -34.58
CA VAL A 317 20.70 10.69 -34.34
C VAL A 317 21.28 12.00 -34.89
N ILE A 318 22.60 12.13 -34.91
CA ILE A 318 23.30 13.17 -35.67
C ILE A 318 23.98 12.45 -36.85
N PRO A 319 23.42 12.49 -38.07
CA PRO A 319 23.87 11.64 -39.18
C PRO A 319 25.38 11.68 -39.44
N GLU A 320 25.97 12.88 -39.39
CA GLU A 320 27.40 13.15 -39.60
C GLU A 320 28.33 12.59 -38.49
N LYS A 321 27.78 12.14 -37.36
CA LYS A 321 28.52 11.68 -36.17
C LYS A 321 28.27 10.21 -35.81
N GLY A 322 27.55 9.49 -36.67
CA GLY A 322 27.19 8.09 -36.48
C GLY A 322 28.40 7.19 -36.27
N PHE A 323 29.44 7.34 -37.09
CA PHE A 323 30.66 6.55 -36.97
C PHE A 323 31.68 7.17 -36.02
N TYR A 324 32.44 6.31 -35.34
CA TYR A 324 33.62 6.72 -34.58
C TYR A 324 34.69 7.13 -35.60
N LYS A 325 35.01 8.42 -35.65
CA LYS A 325 36.12 8.96 -36.45
C LYS A 325 37.44 8.49 -35.88
#